data_AF-A0A1T4JT57-F1
#
_entry.id   AF-A0A1T4JT57-F1
#
_cell.length_a   1.000
_cell.length_b   1.000
_cell.length_c   1.000
_cell.angle_alpha   90.00
_cell.angle_beta   90.00
_cell.angle_gamma   90.00
#
_symmetry.space_group_name_H-M   'P 1'
#
loop_
_entity.id
_entity.type
_entity.pdbx_description
1 polymer ?
#
loop_
_entity_poly.entity_id
_entity_poly.type
_entity_poly.pdbx_seq_one_letter_code
_entity_poly.pdbx_strand_id
1 'polypeptide(L)'
;MFDWDGDGNYGAFDAACDFEMFEAITGADEDEYDDSDFDDFSDGDELGLFREDFENDEEYEEAVAEARGAKTVNTVLEISFGNPREQWEHIKPEDFPNKRRYEAALTLAKGTWCFEDFKKRCIFIGEKADKILAANYCTYNRGFIYAQAIKDNFDLPCALPDEDEEREMDFCDIIAKIAKRDIPLAFKVWEWCLEQFAPYIEYCEYAAEEMSSDVLGKLFLFMDVENFQPALVRYMDAHRDFFEKVYSLAPEYIYDTPDLSATAIKEEHYDIAEAIFKKGIELANGDWQCICSLTYTAIDYLTDDIDLVAMEWFRDNLFPLIKAIPDGMVQDEIPGYEKTMSDFIYDIEKDNEKYAYTRRNSWRTTVPDGKEYGISPLEYDSEEEYMEALNEEKYGWREWQEPNDFGIDVNDFETEEEYWAAVEEEEEKREQERFEKELIEAAKDKKIYTYCGVSVPKSPRPLSYRTDDETISIGDTVIVPYGRDDREAEGTVVSVGQYLGISAPYPVEKTKMIIRKK
;
A
#
# COMPACT_ATOMS: atom_id res chain seq x y z
N MET A 1 22.89 19.61 -10.47
CA MET A 1 23.42 20.51 -11.52
C MET A 1 23.19 19.84 -12.86
N PHE A 2 21.96 19.97 -13.34
CA PHE A 2 21.49 19.76 -14.71
C PHE A 2 20.25 20.64 -14.76
N ASP A 3 20.37 21.78 -15.44
CA ASP A 3 19.32 22.77 -15.59
C ASP A 3 18.30 22.30 -16.63
N TRP A 4 17.03 22.34 -16.25
CA TRP A 4 15.87 22.15 -17.11
C TRP A 4 15.08 23.45 -17.01
N ASP A 5 15.31 24.37 -17.95
CA ASP A 5 14.46 25.55 -18.11
C ASP A 5 13.24 25.14 -18.95
N GLY A 6 12.12 24.94 -18.25
CA GLY A 6 10.81 24.70 -18.83
C GLY A 6 10.10 26.02 -19.09
N ASP A 7 9.81 26.30 -20.36
CA ASP A 7 8.74 27.19 -20.80
C ASP A 7 8.03 26.50 -21.97
N GLY A 8 7.06 25.64 -21.64
CA GLY A 8 6.19 24.93 -22.58
C GLY A 8 4.78 25.48 -22.48
N ASN A 9 4.49 26.49 -23.30
CA ASN A 9 3.18 27.09 -23.49
C ASN A 9 2.27 26.08 -24.23
N TYR A 10 1.26 25.54 -23.55
CA TYR A 10 0.23 24.68 -24.16
C TYR A 10 -0.65 25.51 -25.11
N GLY A 11 -0.40 25.37 -26.41
CA GLY A 11 -1.20 25.93 -27.48
C GLY A 11 -1.92 24.83 -28.25
N ALA A 12 -3.25 24.99 -28.36
CA ALA A 12 -4.21 24.25 -29.18
C ALA A 12 -3.63 23.58 -30.45
N PHE A 13 -3.85 22.28 -30.59
CA PHE A 13 -3.75 21.57 -31.87
C PHE A 13 -5.06 21.77 -32.63
N ASP A 14 -4.98 22.62 -33.65
CA ASP A 14 -6.04 22.92 -34.61
C ASP A 14 -6.01 21.84 -35.71
N ALA A 15 -7.09 21.08 -35.85
CA ALA A 15 -7.27 20.07 -36.88
C ALA A 15 -7.66 20.75 -38.20
N ALA A 16 -6.66 21.24 -38.93
CA ALA A 16 -6.83 21.79 -40.27
C ALA A 16 -5.57 21.56 -41.11
N CYS A 17 -5.17 20.31 -41.32
CA CYS A 17 -4.10 19.95 -42.25
C CYS A 17 -4.34 18.55 -42.82
N ASP A 18 -5.38 18.37 -43.64
CA ASP A 18 -5.52 17.15 -44.47
C ASP A 18 -6.13 17.40 -45.86
N PHE A 19 -6.18 18.67 -46.32
CA PHE A 19 -6.79 19.01 -47.62
C PHE A 19 -5.85 19.70 -48.63
N GLU A 20 -4.56 19.86 -48.34
CA GLU A 20 -3.58 20.47 -49.28
C GLU A 20 -2.44 19.54 -49.71
N MET A 21 -2.63 18.21 -49.62
CA MET A 21 -1.69 17.21 -50.15
C MET A 21 -2.25 16.43 -51.35
N PHE A 22 -3.13 17.05 -52.15
CA PHE A 22 -3.76 16.41 -53.32
C PHE A 22 -3.50 17.09 -54.67
N GLU A 23 -2.72 18.18 -54.74
CA GLU A 23 -2.38 18.85 -56.03
C GLU A 23 -0.87 18.99 -56.32
N ALA A 24 0.00 18.21 -55.68
CA ALA A 24 1.47 18.33 -55.86
C ALA A 24 2.18 17.10 -56.47
N ILE A 25 1.46 16.14 -57.06
CA ILE A 25 2.08 14.95 -57.69
C ILE A 25 1.55 14.77 -59.13
N THR A 26 1.76 15.78 -59.97
CA THR A 26 1.82 15.60 -61.42
C THR A 26 2.97 16.45 -61.96
N GLY A 27 4.20 15.94 -61.87
CA GLY A 27 5.35 16.59 -62.48
C GLY A 27 6.67 15.87 -62.21
N ALA A 28 7.15 15.14 -63.22
CA ALA A 28 8.52 14.61 -63.40
C ALA A 28 8.95 13.50 -62.41
N ASP A 29 9.66 12.43 -62.76
CA ASP A 29 10.25 11.93 -64.01
C ASP A 29 10.33 10.39 -63.90
N GLU A 30 10.46 9.72 -65.05
CA GLU A 30 10.69 8.28 -65.23
C GLU A 30 11.88 7.76 -64.41
N ASP A 31 11.70 6.67 -63.66
CA ASP A 31 12.77 5.70 -63.40
C ASP A 31 12.18 4.28 -63.21
N GLU A 32 12.77 3.36 -63.96
CA GLU A 32 12.48 1.94 -64.15
C GLU A 32 12.65 1.13 -62.85
N TYR A 33 11.60 0.44 -62.38
CA TYR A 33 11.71 -0.66 -61.41
C TYR A 33 11.06 -1.92 -61.98
N ASP A 34 11.85 -2.99 -61.98
CA ASP A 34 11.64 -4.31 -62.57
C ASP A 34 10.83 -5.20 -61.60
N ASP A 35 9.54 -5.39 -61.90
CA ASP A 35 8.65 -6.32 -61.19
C ASP A 35 8.64 -7.68 -61.92
N SER A 36 9.49 -8.61 -61.47
CA SER A 36 9.31 -10.03 -61.74
C SER A 36 9.66 -10.84 -60.50
N ASP A 37 8.64 -11.12 -59.67
CA ASP A 37 8.51 -12.33 -58.82
C ASP A 37 7.30 -12.15 -57.87
N PHE A 38 6.07 -12.17 -58.43
CA PHE A 38 4.86 -12.40 -57.65
C PHE A 38 4.09 -13.56 -58.29
N ASP A 39 4.07 -14.71 -57.62
CA ASP A 39 3.34 -15.90 -58.03
C ASP A 39 1.84 -15.62 -58.09
N ASP A 40 1.25 -15.73 -59.29
CA ASP A 40 -0.16 -15.53 -59.59
C ASP A 40 -0.99 -16.74 -59.11
N PHE A 41 -1.64 -16.62 -57.95
CA PHE A 41 -2.65 -17.59 -57.50
C PHE A 41 -3.93 -17.40 -58.33
N SER A 42 -4.25 -18.36 -59.21
CA SER A 42 -5.45 -18.27 -60.06
C SER A 42 -6.73 -18.68 -59.30
N ASP A 43 -7.77 -17.84 -59.44
CA ASP A 43 -9.13 -17.91 -58.89
C ASP A 43 -9.83 -19.29 -58.81
N GLY A 44 -9.45 -20.31 -59.60
CA GLY A 44 -10.11 -21.61 -59.59
C GLY A 44 -9.67 -22.56 -58.46
N ASP A 45 -8.52 -22.31 -57.84
CA ASP A 45 -8.02 -23.14 -56.73
C ASP A 45 -8.96 -23.10 -55.51
N GLU A 46 -9.60 -21.95 -55.24
CA GLU A 46 -10.60 -21.81 -54.16
C GLU A 46 -11.90 -22.59 -54.44
N LEU A 47 -12.16 -22.94 -55.70
CA LEU A 47 -13.31 -23.73 -56.12
C LEU A 47 -12.98 -25.23 -56.27
N GLY A 48 -11.73 -25.62 -55.97
CA GLY A 48 -11.23 -26.99 -56.12
C GLY A 48 -11.07 -27.42 -57.58
N LEU A 49 -10.90 -26.47 -58.49
CA LEU A 49 -10.66 -26.70 -59.92
C LEU A 49 -9.24 -26.25 -60.24
N PHE A 50 -8.35 -27.21 -60.52
CA PHE A 50 -6.97 -26.92 -60.89
C PHE A 50 -6.83 -26.83 -62.40
N ARG A 51 -6.10 -25.84 -62.88
CA ARG A 51 -5.92 -25.57 -64.32
C ARG A 51 -5.31 -26.76 -65.09
N GLU A 52 -4.54 -27.60 -64.39
CA GLU A 52 -3.90 -28.81 -64.93
C GLU A 52 -4.88 -29.96 -65.24
N ASP A 53 -6.10 -29.90 -64.70
CA ASP A 53 -7.13 -30.94 -64.89
C ASP A 53 -7.94 -30.76 -66.19
N PHE A 54 -7.66 -29.72 -66.98
CA PHE A 54 -8.39 -29.34 -68.19
C PHE A 54 -7.49 -29.35 -69.43
N GLU A 55 -8.03 -29.71 -70.61
CA GLU A 55 -7.21 -29.86 -71.82
C GLU A 55 -6.74 -28.52 -72.40
N ASN A 56 -7.41 -27.41 -72.04
CA ASN A 56 -7.07 -26.06 -72.42
C ASN A 56 -7.73 -25.02 -71.48
N ASP A 57 -7.22 -23.78 -71.54
CA ASP A 57 -7.66 -22.68 -70.68
C ASP A 57 -9.13 -22.27 -70.88
N GLU A 58 -9.69 -22.48 -72.07
CA GLU A 58 -11.09 -22.13 -72.38
C GLU A 58 -12.06 -23.06 -71.63
N GLU A 59 -11.69 -24.35 -71.49
CA GLU A 59 -12.45 -25.36 -70.74
C GLU A 59 -12.37 -25.14 -69.22
N TYR A 60 -11.21 -24.70 -68.72
CA TYR A 60 -11.02 -24.31 -67.31
C TYR A 60 -11.90 -23.13 -66.91
N GLU A 61 -11.90 -22.06 -67.72
CA GLU A 61 -12.71 -20.86 -67.48
C GLU A 61 -14.22 -21.16 -67.56
N GLU A 62 -14.65 -22.04 -68.46
CA GLU A 62 -16.05 -22.48 -68.56
C GLU A 62 -16.49 -23.26 -67.30
N ALA A 63 -15.63 -24.13 -66.77
CA ALA A 63 -15.90 -24.87 -65.54
C ALA A 63 -15.96 -23.98 -64.29
N VAL A 64 -15.08 -22.96 -64.20
CA VAL A 64 -15.11 -21.95 -63.13
C VAL A 64 -16.40 -21.11 -63.20
N ALA A 65 -16.83 -20.73 -64.40
CA ALA A 65 -18.07 -19.98 -64.60
C ALA A 65 -19.32 -20.78 -64.24
N GLU A 66 -19.37 -22.08 -64.58
CA GLU A 66 -20.51 -22.95 -64.24
C GLU A 66 -20.60 -23.21 -62.73
N ALA A 67 -19.47 -23.41 -62.06
CA ALA A 67 -19.40 -23.58 -60.61
C ALA A 67 -19.87 -22.32 -59.84
N ARG A 68 -19.60 -21.12 -60.37
CA ARG A 68 -20.07 -19.84 -59.81
C ARG A 68 -21.58 -19.64 -60.01
N GLY A 69 -22.16 -20.14 -61.09
CA GLY A 69 -23.59 -19.98 -61.43
C GLY A 69 -24.57 -20.79 -60.56
N ALA A 70 -24.12 -21.83 -59.85
CA ALA A 70 -25.01 -22.77 -59.17
C ALA A 70 -25.44 -22.37 -57.74
N LYS A 71 -24.87 -21.31 -57.12
CA LYS A 71 -25.03 -21.06 -55.67
C LYS A 71 -25.90 -19.89 -55.22
N THR A 72 -26.51 -19.12 -56.11
CA THR A 72 -27.24 -17.90 -55.70
C THR A 72 -28.62 -17.78 -56.32
N VAL A 73 -29.60 -18.47 -55.72
CA VAL A 73 -31.02 -18.12 -55.89
C VAL A 73 -31.62 -17.86 -54.51
N ASN A 74 -31.71 -16.58 -54.13
CA ASN A 74 -32.91 -15.99 -53.52
C ASN A 74 -32.80 -14.47 -53.40
N THR A 75 -33.57 -13.81 -54.27
CA THR A 75 -34.15 -12.45 -54.19
C THR A 75 -33.20 -11.28 -53.91
N VAL A 76 -32.44 -10.92 -54.94
CA VAL A 76 -31.76 -9.63 -55.11
C VAL A 76 -32.74 -8.65 -55.74
N LEU A 77 -32.79 -7.40 -55.24
CA LEU A 77 -33.34 -6.27 -56.00
C LEU A 77 -32.45 -6.11 -57.24
N GLU A 78 -32.98 -6.43 -58.42
CA GLU A 78 -32.25 -6.31 -59.69
C GLU A 78 -31.81 -4.86 -59.94
N ILE A 79 -30.60 -4.53 -59.54
CA ILE A 79 -29.79 -3.48 -60.17
C ILE A 79 -29.04 -4.19 -61.29
N SER A 80 -29.52 -4.00 -62.52
CA SER A 80 -28.86 -4.45 -63.74
C SER A 80 -27.41 -3.96 -63.75
N PHE A 81 -26.43 -4.87 -63.83
CA PHE A 81 -25.02 -4.54 -64.06
C PHE A 81 -24.81 -4.05 -65.51
N GLY A 82 -25.26 -2.82 -65.77
CA GLY A 82 -24.83 -1.99 -66.89
C GLY A 82 -23.57 -1.20 -66.52
N ASN A 83 -22.91 -0.64 -67.54
CA ASN A 83 -21.67 0.14 -67.45
C ASN A 83 -21.67 1.12 -66.24
N PRO A 84 -20.69 1.05 -65.30
CA PRO A 84 -20.70 1.84 -64.05
C PRO A 84 -20.84 3.37 -64.25
N ARG A 85 -20.46 3.87 -65.43
CA ARG A 85 -20.52 5.29 -65.77
C ARG A 85 -21.93 5.88 -65.92
N GLU A 86 -22.97 5.08 -66.12
CA GLU A 86 -24.34 5.58 -66.42
C GLU A 86 -25.34 5.41 -65.26
N GLN A 87 -24.97 4.73 -64.17
CA GLN A 87 -25.92 4.38 -63.09
C GLN A 87 -26.11 5.48 -62.03
N TRP A 88 -25.07 6.26 -61.74
CA TRP A 88 -25.08 7.24 -60.65
C TRP A 88 -25.81 8.54 -61.00
N GLU A 89 -25.98 8.89 -62.30
CA GLU A 89 -26.70 10.09 -62.74
C GLU A 89 -28.20 10.07 -62.39
N HIS A 90 -28.74 8.89 -62.07
CA HIS A 90 -30.14 8.69 -61.69
C HIS A 90 -30.38 8.70 -60.18
N ILE A 91 -29.34 8.64 -59.36
CA ILE A 91 -29.45 8.64 -57.89
C ILE A 91 -29.56 10.07 -57.41
N LYS A 92 -30.70 10.43 -56.83
CA LYS A 92 -30.93 11.79 -56.31
C LYS A 92 -31.00 11.80 -54.79
N PRO A 93 -30.53 12.88 -54.13
CA PRO A 93 -30.63 13.00 -52.68
C PRO A 93 -32.05 12.87 -52.14
N GLU A 94 -33.07 13.31 -52.90
CA GLU A 94 -34.47 13.29 -52.45
C GLU A 94 -35.07 11.89 -52.33
N ASP A 95 -34.43 10.87 -52.93
CA ASP A 95 -34.88 9.48 -52.88
C ASP A 95 -34.49 8.78 -51.56
N PHE A 96 -33.67 9.45 -50.72
CA PHE A 96 -33.13 8.88 -49.49
C PHE A 96 -33.58 9.67 -48.26
N PRO A 97 -33.78 9.00 -47.11
CA PRO A 97 -34.27 9.66 -45.90
C PRO A 97 -33.20 10.53 -45.20
N ASN A 98 -31.93 10.35 -45.54
CA ASN A 98 -30.79 11.08 -44.98
C ASN A 98 -29.59 11.06 -45.95
N LYS A 99 -28.60 11.92 -45.69
CA LYS A 99 -27.50 12.12 -46.63
C LYS A 99 -26.52 10.95 -46.62
N ARG A 100 -26.25 10.32 -45.47
CA ARG A 100 -25.41 9.11 -45.37
C ARG A 100 -25.87 7.94 -46.24
N ARG A 101 -27.18 7.68 -46.35
CA ARG A 101 -27.70 6.63 -47.24
C ARG A 101 -27.58 7.01 -48.72
N TYR A 102 -27.83 8.28 -49.04
CA TYR A 102 -27.59 8.79 -50.38
C TYR A 102 -26.11 8.64 -50.78
N GLU A 103 -25.19 8.99 -49.89
CA GLU A 103 -23.76 8.89 -50.15
C GLU A 103 -23.26 7.46 -50.29
N ALA A 104 -23.75 6.54 -49.45
CA ALA A 104 -23.46 5.11 -49.59
C ALA A 104 -23.93 4.58 -50.96
N ALA A 105 -25.16 4.92 -51.38
CA ALA A 105 -25.71 4.52 -52.67
C ALA A 105 -24.98 5.16 -53.86
N LEU A 106 -24.66 6.45 -53.77
CA LEU A 106 -23.93 7.18 -54.79
C LEU A 106 -22.51 6.62 -54.95
N THR A 107 -21.86 6.34 -53.83
CA THR A 107 -20.56 5.67 -53.81
C THR A 107 -20.73 4.34 -54.52
N LEU A 108 -21.70 3.50 -54.12
CA LEU A 108 -22.02 2.18 -54.74
C LEU A 108 -22.32 2.20 -56.24
N ALA A 109 -22.75 3.33 -56.79
CA ALA A 109 -22.95 3.46 -58.22
C ALA A 109 -21.72 3.98 -58.97
N LYS A 110 -20.84 4.75 -58.30
CA LYS A 110 -19.65 5.33 -58.93
C LYS A 110 -18.56 4.30 -59.22
N GLY A 111 -18.52 3.19 -58.50
CA GLY A 111 -17.48 2.18 -58.71
C GLY A 111 -16.09 2.56 -58.17
N THR A 112 -15.97 3.68 -57.45
CA THR A 112 -14.70 4.30 -57.06
C THR A 112 -14.30 3.95 -55.62
N TRP A 113 -14.35 2.68 -55.23
CA TRP A 113 -13.77 2.22 -53.95
C TRP A 113 -12.31 1.86 -54.16
N CYS A 114 -11.45 2.44 -53.33
CA CYS A 114 -10.05 2.04 -53.25
C CYS A 114 -9.85 0.81 -52.34
N PHE A 115 -10.81 0.48 -51.47
CA PHE A 115 -10.71 -0.65 -50.52
C PHE A 115 -12.06 -1.38 -50.36
N GLU A 116 -12.01 -2.70 -50.18
CA GLU A 116 -13.21 -3.57 -50.10
C GLU A 116 -14.09 -3.24 -48.87
N ASP A 117 -13.51 -2.69 -47.80
CA ASP A 117 -14.25 -2.35 -46.58
C ASP A 117 -15.21 -1.16 -46.76
N PHE A 118 -14.89 -0.21 -47.63
CA PHE A 118 -15.85 0.86 -48.00
C PHE A 118 -17.06 0.27 -48.72
N LYS A 119 -16.83 -0.70 -49.61
CA LYS A 119 -17.90 -1.36 -50.36
C LYS A 119 -18.79 -2.19 -49.44
N LYS A 120 -18.21 -2.98 -48.53
CA LYS A 120 -18.97 -3.73 -47.51
C LYS A 120 -19.85 -2.80 -46.66
N ARG A 121 -19.29 -1.69 -46.17
CA ARG A 121 -20.04 -0.65 -45.44
C ARG A 121 -21.20 -0.09 -46.24
N CYS A 122 -20.96 0.29 -47.50
CA CYS A 122 -22.03 0.86 -48.31
C CYS A 122 -23.16 -0.16 -48.55
N ILE A 123 -22.83 -1.44 -48.77
CA ILE A 123 -23.83 -2.52 -48.91
C ILE A 123 -24.63 -2.67 -47.61
N PHE A 124 -23.95 -2.69 -46.46
CA PHE A 124 -24.59 -2.76 -45.16
C PHE A 124 -25.59 -1.61 -44.94
N ILE A 125 -25.18 -0.38 -45.24
CA ILE A 125 -26.05 0.80 -45.17
C ILE A 125 -27.24 0.65 -46.13
N GLY A 126 -26.98 0.34 -47.40
CA GLY A 126 -28.02 0.26 -48.43
C GLY A 126 -29.06 -0.84 -48.19
N GLU A 127 -28.64 -1.99 -47.69
CA GLU A 127 -29.54 -3.13 -47.50
C GLU A 127 -30.20 -3.21 -46.12
N LYS A 128 -29.53 -2.69 -45.08
CA LYS A 128 -29.91 -2.96 -43.69
C LYS A 128 -30.35 -1.73 -42.90
N ALA A 129 -30.13 -0.50 -43.37
CA ALA A 129 -30.41 0.69 -42.58
C ALA A 129 -31.89 0.84 -42.16
N ASP A 130 -32.85 0.24 -42.86
CA ASP A 130 -34.26 0.24 -42.44
C ASP A 130 -34.60 -0.75 -41.31
N LYS A 131 -33.70 -1.70 -41.04
CA LYS A 131 -33.95 -2.83 -40.13
C LYS A 131 -32.96 -2.90 -38.97
N ILE A 132 -31.75 -2.42 -39.17
CA ILE A 132 -30.64 -2.50 -38.22
C ILE A 132 -30.23 -1.08 -37.85
N LEU A 133 -30.27 -0.78 -36.54
CA LEU A 133 -29.96 0.55 -36.03
C LEU A 133 -28.52 0.96 -36.37
N ALA A 134 -27.54 0.09 -36.15
CA ALA A 134 -26.15 0.36 -36.50
C ALA A 134 -25.96 0.72 -37.98
N ALA A 135 -26.64 0.01 -38.90
CA ALA A 135 -26.60 0.35 -40.33
C ALA A 135 -27.22 1.73 -40.63
N ASN A 136 -28.25 2.12 -39.87
CA ASN A 136 -28.86 3.42 -40.01
C ASN A 136 -28.01 4.56 -39.46
N TYR A 137 -27.05 4.28 -38.57
CA TYR A 137 -26.13 5.26 -37.99
C TYR A 137 -24.68 4.94 -38.36
N CYS A 138 -24.47 4.45 -39.58
CA CYS A 138 -23.15 4.20 -40.15
C CYS A 138 -22.94 5.11 -41.36
N THR A 139 -21.74 5.69 -41.47
CA THR A 139 -21.29 6.48 -42.60
C THR A 139 -20.35 5.64 -43.45
N TYR A 140 -20.32 5.89 -44.75
CA TYR A 140 -19.55 5.06 -45.66
C TYR A 140 -18.03 5.16 -45.41
N ASN A 141 -17.56 6.29 -44.88
CA ASN A 141 -16.14 6.59 -44.71
C ASN A 141 -15.63 6.54 -43.26
N ARG A 142 -16.42 6.97 -42.28
CA ARG A 142 -15.98 7.16 -40.88
C ARG A 142 -16.67 6.23 -39.87
N GLY A 143 -17.53 5.32 -40.33
CA GLY A 143 -18.11 4.30 -39.47
C GLY A 143 -19.30 4.82 -38.66
N PHE A 144 -19.44 4.42 -37.40
CA PHE A 144 -20.65 4.73 -36.62
C PHE A 144 -20.70 6.18 -36.09
N ILE A 145 -21.87 6.81 -36.18
CA ILE A 145 -22.17 8.15 -35.64
C ILE A 145 -22.97 8.05 -34.34
N TYR A 146 -22.27 7.82 -33.24
CA TYR A 146 -22.89 7.56 -31.94
C TYR A 146 -23.63 8.77 -31.38
N ALA A 147 -23.16 10.00 -31.61
CA ALA A 147 -23.78 11.18 -31.02
C ALA A 147 -25.22 11.35 -31.54
N GLN A 148 -25.42 11.18 -32.85
CA GLN A 148 -26.76 11.22 -33.43
C GLN A 148 -27.62 10.04 -32.98
N ALA A 149 -27.08 8.82 -32.97
CA ALA A 149 -27.82 7.63 -32.52
C ALA A 149 -28.33 7.78 -31.08
N ILE A 150 -27.48 8.28 -30.19
CA ILE A 150 -27.82 8.48 -28.78
C ILE A 150 -28.84 9.61 -28.63
N LYS A 151 -28.67 10.74 -29.33
CA LYS A 151 -29.65 11.86 -29.31
C LYS A 151 -31.05 11.43 -29.74
N ASP A 152 -31.15 10.57 -30.74
CA ASP A 152 -32.44 10.14 -31.28
C ASP A 152 -33.16 9.14 -30.36
N ASN A 153 -32.43 8.48 -29.44
CA ASN A 153 -32.96 7.39 -28.61
C ASN A 153 -32.99 7.68 -27.10
N PHE A 154 -32.37 8.76 -26.63
CA PHE A 154 -32.30 9.12 -25.21
C PHE A 154 -32.64 10.59 -24.95
N ASP A 155 -33.32 10.83 -23.83
CA ASP A 155 -33.51 12.18 -23.27
C ASP A 155 -32.22 12.61 -22.56
N LEU A 156 -31.39 13.41 -23.24
CA LEU A 156 -30.05 13.75 -22.75
C LEU A 156 -30.02 15.01 -21.87
N PRO A 157 -29.23 15.00 -20.77
CA PRO A 157 -29.01 16.18 -19.94
C PRO A 157 -27.99 17.17 -20.55
N CYS A 158 -27.42 16.85 -21.71
CA CYS A 158 -26.43 17.67 -22.41
C CYS A 158 -26.69 17.71 -23.92
N ALA A 159 -26.16 18.77 -24.56
CA ALA A 159 -26.11 18.85 -26.01
C ALA A 159 -24.95 18.02 -26.58
N LEU A 160 -25.26 17.23 -27.61
CA LEU A 160 -24.33 16.50 -28.47
C LEU A 160 -24.42 17.05 -29.91
N PRO A 161 -23.35 16.95 -30.71
CA PRO A 161 -23.35 17.44 -32.10
C PRO A 161 -24.44 16.77 -32.96
N ASP A 162 -24.87 17.45 -34.01
CA ASP A 162 -25.74 16.87 -35.04
C ASP A 162 -24.83 16.16 -36.05
N GLU A 163 -24.90 14.82 -36.13
CA GLU A 163 -24.07 14.04 -37.05
C GLU A 163 -24.94 13.41 -38.14
N ASP A 164 -24.50 13.48 -39.40
CA ASP A 164 -25.11 12.74 -40.51
C ASP A 164 -24.03 12.08 -41.37
N GLU A 165 -23.11 12.86 -41.93
CA GLU A 165 -22.06 12.38 -42.84
C GLU A 165 -20.73 12.12 -42.14
N GLU A 166 -20.40 12.97 -41.17
CA GLU A 166 -19.14 12.95 -40.46
C GLU A 166 -19.37 12.83 -38.96
N ARG A 167 -18.45 12.12 -38.31
CA ARG A 167 -18.38 12.04 -36.86
C ARG A 167 -17.69 13.30 -36.35
N GLU A 168 -18.31 13.97 -35.38
CA GLU A 168 -17.79 15.18 -34.74
C GLU A 168 -17.28 14.93 -33.31
N MET A 169 -17.68 13.83 -32.68
CA MET A 169 -17.30 13.52 -31.31
C MET A 169 -17.04 12.03 -31.09
N ASP A 170 -15.96 11.73 -30.38
CA ASP A 170 -15.58 10.37 -30.03
C ASP A 170 -16.55 9.78 -28.99
N PHE A 171 -16.73 8.46 -29.03
CA PHE A 171 -17.66 7.76 -28.16
C PHE A 171 -17.37 7.99 -26.66
N CYS A 172 -16.10 7.85 -26.26
CA CYS A 172 -15.64 8.10 -24.91
C CYS A 172 -15.95 9.53 -24.42
N ASP A 173 -15.82 10.55 -25.29
CA ASP A 173 -16.14 11.93 -24.95
C ASP A 173 -17.64 12.16 -24.80
N ILE A 174 -18.47 11.45 -25.58
CA ILE A 174 -19.93 11.43 -25.41
C ILE A 174 -20.28 10.86 -24.04
N ILE A 175 -19.74 9.68 -23.68
CA ILE A 175 -19.97 9.05 -22.38
C ILE A 175 -19.51 9.96 -21.24
N ALA A 176 -18.32 10.57 -21.33
CA ALA A 176 -17.82 11.54 -20.36
C ALA A 176 -18.75 12.75 -20.20
N LYS A 177 -19.24 13.30 -21.30
CA LYS A 177 -20.13 14.46 -21.27
C LYS A 177 -21.48 14.17 -20.61
N ILE A 178 -22.02 12.97 -20.80
CA ILE A 178 -23.23 12.49 -20.13
C ILE A 178 -22.92 12.23 -18.65
N ALA A 179 -21.83 11.52 -18.35
CA ALA A 179 -21.43 11.15 -16.99
C ALA A 179 -21.22 12.37 -16.07
N LYS A 180 -20.71 13.49 -16.60
CA LYS A 180 -20.59 14.78 -15.88
C LYS A 180 -21.93 15.33 -15.34
N ARG A 181 -23.06 14.78 -15.76
CA ARG A 181 -24.41 15.23 -15.38
C ARG A 181 -25.26 14.10 -14.81
N ASP A 182 -25.15 12.90 -15.37
CA ASP A 182 -25.92 11.73 -15.00
C ASP A 182 -25.10 10.44 -15.27
N ILE A 183 -24.40 9.96 -14.23
CA ILE A 183 -23.58 8.73 -14.29
C ILE A 183 -24.44 7.50 -14.61
N PRO A 184 -25.57 7.24 -13.92
CA PRO A 184 -26.43 6.09 -14.26
C PRO A 184 -26.92 6.11 -15.71
N LEU A 185 -27.24 7.28 -16.28
CA LEU A 185 -27.62 7.38 -17.68
C LEU A 185 -26.44 7.08 -18.61
N ALA A 186 -25.22 7.54 -18.29
CA ALA A 186 -24.03 7.26 -19.08
C ALA A 186 -23.77 5.75 -19.22
N PHE A 187 -23.90 4.98 -18.14
CA PHE A 187 -23.76 3.52 -18.19
C PHE A 187 -24.86 2.84 -19.01
N LYS A 188 -26.11 3.29 -18.88
CA LYS A 188 -27.22 2.78 -19.72
C LYS A 188 -27.01 3.06 -21.19
N VAL A 189 -26.54 4.26 -21.52
CA VAL A 189 -26.21 4.65 -22.91
C VAL A 189 -25.07 3.78 -23.43
N TRP A 190 -24.02 3.57 -22.63
CA TRP A 190 -22.90 2.73 -23.01
C TRP A 190 -23.33 1.27 -23.24
N GLU A 191 -24.07 0.69 -22.30
CA GLU A 191 -24.61 -0.66 -22.42
C GLU A 191 -25.51 -0.81 -23.66
N TRP A 192 -26.39 0.16 -23.91
CA TRP A 192 -27.22 0.17 -25.11
C TRP A 192 -26.38 0.24 -26.39
N CYS A 193 -25.32 1.05 -26.42
CA CYS A 193 -24.43 1.12 -27.57
C CYS A 193 -23.72 -0.23 -27.81
N LEU A 194 -23.25 -0.90 -26.76
CA LEU A 194 -22.70 -2.25 -26.88
C LEU A 194 -23.73 -3.22 -27.50
N GLU A 195 -24.99 -3.14 -27.12
CA GLU A 195 -26.03 -4.01 -27.69
C GLU A 195 -26.37 -3.71 -29.15
N GLN A 196 -26.40 -2.44 -29.53
CA GLN A 196 -26.83 -2.04 -30.87
C GLN A 196 -25.70 -2.09 -31.90
N PHE A 197 -24.45 -1.82 -31.50
CA PHE A 197 -23.33 -1.62 -32.42
C PHE A 197 -22.27 -2.73 -32.36
N ALA A 198 -22.03 -3.37 -31.20
CA ALA A 198 -20.99 -4.40 -31.09
C ALA A 198 -21.17 -5.59 -32.05
N PRO A 199 -22.40 -6.09 -32.35
CA PRO A 199 -22.58 -7.16 -33.33
C PRO A 199 -22.17 -6.78 -34.77
N TYR A 200 -21.90 -5.50 -35.03
CA TYR A 200 -21.64 -4.95 -36.36
C TYR A 200 -20.28 -4.24 -36.44
N ILE A 201 -19.36 -4.51 -35.50
CA ILE A 201 -18.01 -3.90 -35.48
C ILE A 201 -17.21 -4.18 -36.76
N GLU A 202 -17.50 -5.26 -37.49
CA GLU A 202 -16.85 -5.54 -38.79
C GLU A 202 -17.07 -4.45 -39.85
N TYR A 203 -18.10 -3.60 -39.68
CA TYR A 203 -18.40 -2.49 -40.58
C TYR A 203 -17.83 -1.16 -40.10
N CYS A 204 -17.06 -1.12 -39.02
CA CYS A 204 -16.47 0.12 -38.51
C CYS A 204 -15.10 -0.19 -37.91
N GLU A 205 -14.06 0.27 -38.60
CA GLU A 205 -12.69 0.22 -38.08
C GLU A 205 -12.64 0.90 -36.70
N TYR A 206 -11.92 0.30 -35.76
CA TYR A 206 -11.79 0.75 -34.37
C TYR A 206 -13.06 0.74 -33.49
N ALA A 207 -14.21 0.26 -33.98
CA ALA A 207 -15.43 0.28 -33.18
C ALA A 207 -15.36 -0.56 -31.89
N ALA A 208 -14.52 -1.61 -31.89
CA ALA A 208 -14.36 -2.46 -30.72
C ALA A 208 -13.61 -1.69 -29.61
N GLU A 209 -12.50 -1.03 -29.96
CA GLU A 209 -11.68 -0.17 -29.13
C GLU A 209 -12.50 0.99 -28.56
N GLU A 210 -13.21 1.70 -29.45
CA GLU A 210 -14.02 2.88 -29.09
C GLU A 210 -15.05 2.58 -28.01
N MET A 211 -15.68 1.41 -28.06
CA MET A 211 -16.70 1.00 -27.10
C MET A 211 -16.14 0.24 -25.89
N SER A 212 -14.83 -0.06 -25.86
CA SER A 212 -14.19 -0.81 -24.78
C SER A 212 -12.95 -0.09 -24.24
N SER A 213 -11.78 -0.36 -24.82
CA SER A 213 -10.47 0.12 -24.37
C SER A 213 -10.36 1.62 -24.34
N ASP A 214 -11.03 2.36 -25.22
CA ASP A 214 -10.94 3.83 -25.24
C ASP A 214 -11.72 4.47 -24.10
N VAL A 215 -12.88 3.91 -23.74
CA VAL A 215 -13.65 4.41 -22.58
C VAL A 215 -12.92 4.09 -21.29
N LEU A 216 -12.38 2.87 -21.17
CA LEU A 216 -11.60 2.44 -20.01
C LEU A 216 -10.24 3.16 -19.94
N GLY A 217 -9.56 3.32 -21.08
CA GLY A 217 -8.27 4.00 -21.24
C GLY A 217 -8.33 5.49 -20.97
N LYS A 218 -9.54 6.06 -21.02
CA LYS A 218 -9.80 7.45 -20.65
C LYS A 218 -10.36 7.59 -19.25
N LEU A 219 -10.37 6.55 -18.40
CA LEU A 219 -10.85 6.65 -17.00
C LEU A 219 -10.20 7.81 -16.24
N PHE A 220 -8.93 8.08 -16.49
CA PHE A 220 -8.25 9.26 -15.94
C PHE A 220 -8.84 10.61 -16.39
N LEU A 221 -9.36 10.71 -17.62
CA LEU A 221 -10.11 11.89 -18.08
C LEU A 221 -11.48 12.02 -17.39
N PHE A 222 -12.01 10.94 -16.80
CA PHE A 222 -13.20 10.99 -15.94
C PHE A 222 -12.86 11.33 -14.48
N MET A 223 -11.62 11.62 -14.12
CA MET A 223 -11.30 12.07 -12.75
C MET A 223 -12.01 13.36 -12.35
N ASP A 224 -12.40 14.20 -13.31
CA ASP A 224 -13.22 15.38 -13.04
C ASP A 224 -14.71 15.04 -12.78
N VAL A 225 -15.10 13.79 -13.01
CA VAL A 225 -16.40 13.21 -12.69
C VAL A 225 -16.32 12.49 -11.35
N GLU A 226 -16.70 13.18 -10.29
CA GLU A 226 -16.68 12.67 -8.93
C GLU A 226 -17.39 11.30 -8.85
N ASN A 227 -16.69 10.30 -8.30
CA ASN A 227 -17.18 8.92 -8.10
C ASN A 227 -17.47 8.09 -9.37
N PHE A 228 -16.97 8.47 -10.56
CA PHE A 228 -17.21 7.67 -11.77
C PHE A 228 -16.66 6.25 -11.67
N GLN A 229 -15.39 6.07 -11.30
CA GLN A 229 -14.76 4.76 -11.15
C GLN A 229 -15.48 3.87 -10.11
N PRO A 230 -15.74 4.33 -8.86
CA PRO A 230 -16.58 3.60 -7.91
C PRO A 230 -17.97 3.22 -8.45
N ALA A 231 -18.63 4.15 -9.16
CA ALA A 231 -19.94 3.87 -9.75
C ALA A 231 -19.85 2.83 -10.88
N LEU A 232 -18.80 2.86 -11.69
CA LEU A 232 -18.56 1.89 -12.76
C LEU A 232 -18.32 0.50 -12.18
N VAL A 233 -17.50 0.38 -11.13
CA VAL A 233 -17.30 -0.89 -10.41
C VAL A 233 -18.62 -1.45 -9.91
N ARG A 234 -19.42 -0.63 -9.22
CA ARG A 234 -20.74 -1.04 -8.71
C ARG A 234 -21.68 -1.48 -9.83
N TYR A 235 -21.64 -0.78 -10.97
CA TYR A 235 -22.41 -1.13 -12.15
C TYR A 235 -21.97 -2.46 -12.75
N MET A 236 -20.66 -2.65 -12.98
CA MET A 236 -20.09 -3.88 -13.52
C MET A 236 -20.34 -5.09 -12.61
N ASP A 237 -20.31 -4.90 -11.29
CA ASP A 237 -20.61 -5.97 -10.34
C ASP A 237 -22.09 -6.40 -10.41
N ALA A 238 -23.00 -5.42 -10.52
CA ALA A 238 -24.44 -5.66 -10.65
C ALA A 238 -24.85 -6.17 -12.04
N HIS A 239 -24.10 -5.81 -13.08
CA HIS A 239 -24.36 -6.09 -14.50
C HIS A 239 -23.16 -6.82 -15.12
N ARG A 240 -22.99 -8.11 -14.75
CA ARG A 240 -21.83 -8.90 -15.20
C ARG A 240 -21.77 -9.11 -16.71
N ASP A 241 -22.90 -9.14 -17.38
CA ASP A 241 -22.98 -9.19 -18.83
C ASP A 241 -22.45 -7.91 -19.50
N PHE A 242 -22.66 -6.74 -18.90
CA PHE A 242 -22.03 -5.50 -19.34
C PHE A 242 -20.50 -5.57 -19.20
N PHE A 243 -20.00 -6.01 -18.05
CA PHE A 243 -18.55 -6.22 -17.83
C PHE A 243 -17.95 -7.16 -18.89
N GLU A 244 -18.56 -8.33 -19.12
CA GLU A 244 -18.07 -9.31 -20.09
C GLU A 244 -18.10 -8.74 -21.51
N LYS A 245 -19.15 -8.01 -21.91
CA LYS A 245 -19.24 -7.36 -23.22
C LYS A 245 -18.08 -6.36 -23.42
N VAL A 246 -17.84 -5.48 -22.45
CA VAL A 246 -16.76 -4.47 -22.50
C VAL A 246 -15.40 -5.16 -22.69
N TYR A 247 -15.05 -6.13 -21.85
CA TYR A 247 -13.75 -6.78 -21.92
C TYR A 247 -13.60 -7.74 -23.11
N SER A 248 -14.70 -8.32 -23.62
CA SER A 248 -14.66 -9.20 -24.81
C SER A 248 -14.36 -8.46 -26.11
N LEU A 249 -14.62 -7.15 -26.15
CA LEU A 249 -14.35 -6.30 -27.30
C LEU A 249 -12.93 -5.73 -27.30
N ALA A 250 -12.25 -5.72 -26.15
CA ALA A 250 -10.92 -5.17 -26.03
C ALA A 250 -9.93 -5.98 -26.90
N PRO A 251 -9.35 -5.39 -27.95
CA PRO A 251 -8.44 -6.11 -28.84
C PRO A 251 -7.01 -6.20 -28.26
N GLU A 252 -6.68 -5.34 -27.30
CA GLU A 252 -5.36 -5.18 -26.70
C GLU A 252 -5.45 -5.02 -25.17
N TYR A 253 -4.28 -4.98 -24.52
CA TYR A 253 -4.16 -4.74 -23.09
C TYR A 253 -4.65 -3.34 -22.71
N ILE A 254 -5.50 -3.26 -21.68
CA ILE A 254 -6.06 -2.00 -21.18
C ILE A 254 -5.30 -1.54 -19.94
N TYR A 255 -4.54 -0.45 -20.08
CA TYR A 255 -3.65 0.06 -19.03
C TYR A 255 -4.35 0.51 -17.74
N ASP A 256 -5.62 0.93 -17.80
CA ASP A 256 -6.42 1.36 -16.63
C ASP A 256 -7.17 0.22 -15.92
N THR A 257 -7.03 -1.02 -16.40
CA THR A 257 -7.53 -2.22 -15.70
C THR A 257 -7.05 -2.34 -14.24
N PRO A 258 -5.78 -2.03 -13.90
CA PRO A 258 -5.28 -2.09 -12.52
C PRO A 258 -6.00 -1.10 -11.61
N ASP A 259 -6.22 0.13 -12.06
CA ASP A 259 -6.90 1.21 -11.34
C ASP A 259 -8.35 0.82 -11.02
N LEU A 260 -9.05 0.24 -12.00
CA LEU A 260 -10.42 -0.22 -11.81
C LEU A 260 -10.49 -1.42 -10.85
N SER A 261 -9.51 -2.34 -10.95
CA SER A 261 -9.38 -3.45 -10.00
C SER A 261 -9.11 -2.94 -8.58
N ALA A 262 -8.17 -2.02 -8.41
CA ALA A 262 -7.83 -1.44 -7.10
C ALA A 262 -9.02 -0.66 -6.51
N THR A 263 -9.73 0.11 -7.34
CA THR A 263 -10.99 0.77 -6.96
C THR A 263 -12.02 -0.24 -6.47
N ALA A 264 -12.15 -1.38 -7.15
CA ALA A 264 -13.08 -2.44 -6.73
C ALA A 264 -12.73 -3.06 -5.37
N ILE A 265 -11.44 -3.20 -5.05
CA ILE A 265 -10.99 -3.65 -3.73
C ILE A 265 -11.35 -2.61 -2.66
N LYS A 266 -11.08 -1.32 -2.90
CA LYS A 266 -11.38 -0.22 -1.98
C LYS A 266 -12.88 -0.08 -1.70
N GLU A 267 -13.71 -0.36 -2.72
CA GLU A 267 -15.18 -0.36 -2.59
C GLU A 267 -15.74 -1.68 -2.04
N GLU A 268 -14.88 -2.62 -1.61
CA GLU A 268 -15.22 -3.95 -1.06
C GLU A 268 -16.00 -4.86 -2.03
N HIS A 269 -15.91 -4.60 -3.34
CA HIS A 269 -16.48 -5.43 -4.40
C HIS A 269 -15.46 -6.47 -4.90
N TYR A 270 -15.10 -7.40 -4.03
CA TYR A 270 -14.00 -8.35 -4.24
C TYR A 270 -14.19 -9.28 -5.46
N ASP A 271 -15.42 -9.75 -5.71
CA ASP A 271 -15.69 -10.67 -6.82
C ASP A 271 -15.48 -10.01 -8.19
N ILE A 272 -15.78 -8.72 -8.33
CA ILE A 272 -15.52 -7.97 -9.59
C ILE A 272 -14.06 -7.54 -9.64
N ALA A 273 -13.43 -7.21 -8.52
CA ALA A 273 -11.99 -6.91 -8.46
C ALA A 273 -11.16 -8.08 -9.00
N GLU A 274 -11.42 -9.30 -8.53
CA GLU A 274 -10.75 -10.49 -9.02
C GLU A 274 -11.01 -10.75 -10.51
N ALA A 275 -12.25 -10.54 -10.96
CA ALA A 275 -12.61 -10.72 -12.38
C ALA A 275 -11.89 -9.71 -13.29
N ILE A 276 -11.87 -8.42 -12.91
CA ILE A 276 -11.15 -7.36 -13.64
C ILE A 276 -9.65 -7.70 -13.71
N PHE A 277 -9.05 -8.05 -12.57
CA PHE A 277 -7.61 -8.37 -12.53
C PHE A 277 -7.25 -9.57 -13.39
N LYS A 278 -8.06 -10.64 -13.35
CA LYS A 278 -7.90 -11.80 -14.23
C LYS A 278 -8.04 -11.44 -15.71
N LYS A 279 -8.99 -10.58 -16.07
CA LYS A 279 -9.09 -10.06 -17.44
C LYS A 279 -7.85 -9.28 -17.86
N GLY A 280 -7.26 -8.49 -16.97
CA GLY A 280 -5.96 -7.84 -17.21
C GLY A 280 -4.85 -8.84 -17.53
N ILE A 281 -4.74 -9.93 -16.76
CA ILE A 281 -3.78 -11.00 -17.02
C ILE A 281 -4.06 -11.71 -18.35
N GLU A 282 -5.33 -12.01 -18.65
CA GLU A 282 -5.75 -12.63 -19.91
C GLU A 282 -5.38 -11.74 -21.11
N LEU A 283 -5.69 -10.44 -21.06
CA LEU A 283 -5.41 -9.48 -22.12
C LEU A 283 -3.91 -9.23 -22.32
N ALA A 284 -3.10 -9.34 -21.27
CA ALA A 284 -1.65 -9.27 -21.39
C ALA A 284 -1.09 -10.41 -22.27
N ASN A 285 -1.83 -11.52 -22.42
CA ASN A 285 -1.51 -12.62 -23.34
C ASN A 285 -0.06 -13.15 -23.22
N GLY A 286 0.47 -13.17 -21.99
CA GLY A 286 1.84 -13.62 -21.72
C GLY A 286 2.93 -12.57 -21.94
N ASP A 287 2.58 -11.33 -22.27
CA ASP A 287 3.51 -10.20 -22.24
C ASP A 287 3.85 -9.82 -20.80
N TRP A 288 5.09 -10.12 -20.40
CA TRP A 288 5.60 -9.82 -19.07
C TRP A 288 5.58 -8.32 -18.75
N GLN A 289 5.72 -7.42 -19.74
CA GLN A 289 5.70 -5.97 -19.50
C GLN A 289 4.31 -5.52 -19.06
N CYS A 290 3.28 -6.01 -19.75
CA CYS A 290 1.89 -5.76 -19.38
C CYS A 290 1.55 -6.35 -18.01
N ILE A 291 2.02 -7.56 -17.69
CA ILE A 291 1.80 -8.20 -16.37
C ILE A 291 2.49 -7.43 -15.23
N CYS A 292 3.75 -7.01 -15.43
CA CYS A 292 4.47 -6.20 -14.46
C CYS A 292 3.84 -4.82 -14.29
N SER A 293 3.41 -4.18 -15.37
CA SER A 293 2.66 -2.92 -15.32
C SER A 293 1.33 -3.09 -14.57
N LEU A 294 0.56 -4.15 -14.85
CA LEU A 294 -0.68 -4.47 -14.14
C LEU A 294 -0.47 -4.55 -12.63
N THR A 295 0.57 -5.28 -12.23
CA THR A 295 0.85 -5.54 -10.81
C THR A 295 1.36 -4.28 -10.11
N TYR A 296 2.30 -3.58 -10.73
CA TYR A 296 2.88 -2.35 -10.18
C TYR A 296 1.80 -1.26 -10.01
N THR A 297 1.01 -0.98 -11.05
CA THR A 297 -0.02 0.07 -11.01
C THR A 297 -1.10 -0.26 -9.97
N ALA A 298 -1.50 -1.53 -9.85
CA ALA A 298 -2.45 -1.94 -8.81
C ALA A 298 -1.90 -1.69 -7.39
N ILE A 299 -0.63 -2.02 -7.13
CA ILE A 299 0.02 -1.77 -5.84
C ILE A 299 0.11 -0.26 -5.57
N ASP A 300 0.59 0.51 -6.54
CA ASP A 300 0.74 1.98 -6.47
C ASP A 300 -0.58 2.65 -6.09
N TYR A 301 -1.66 2.30 -6.80
CA TYR A 301 -2.99 2.84 -6.55
C TYR A 301 -3.54 2.48 -5.16
N LEU A 302 -3.22 1.28 -4.65
CA LEU A 302 -3.62 0.87 -3.29
C LEU A 302 -2.80 1.58 -2.20
N THR A 303 -1.57 2.01 -2.51
CA THR A 303 -0.74 2.77 -1.56
C THR A 303 -1.20 4.22 -1.37
N ASP A 304 -1.74 4.86 -2.41
CA ASP A 304 -2.12 6.28 -2.38
C ASP A 304 -3.15 6.65 -1.30
N ASP A 305 -4.11 5.76 -1.02
CA ASP A 305 -5.21 6.03 -0.08
C ASP A 305 -4.93 5.58 1.36
N ILE A 306 -3.73 5.07 1.65
CA ILE A 306 -3.35 4.58 3.00
C ILE A 306 -4.33 3.49 3.49
N ASP A 307 -4.86 2.69 2.57
CA ASP A 307 -5.82 1.63 2.88
C ASP A 307 -5.11 0.28 3.13
N LEU A 308 -4.79 0.04 4.40
CA LEU A 308 -4.21 -1.21 4.88
C LEU A 308 -5.05 -2.43 4.47
N VAL A 309 -6.38 -2.35 4.59
CA VAL A 309 -7.26 -3.50 4.35
C VAL A 309 -7.26 -3.87 2.87
N ALA A 310 -7.31 -2.86 2.00
CA ALA A 310 -7.27 -3.07 0.56
C ALA A 310 -5.93 -3.68 0.12
N MET A 311 -4.80 -3.18 0.66
CA MET A 311 -3.48 -3.75 0.36
C MET A 311 -3.33 -5.20 0.86
N GLU A 312 -3.77 -5.50 2.07
CA GLU A 312 -3.75 -6.87 2.60
C GLU A 312 -4.60 -7.82 1.74
N TRP A 313 -5.78 -7.36 1.30
CA TRP A 313 -6.63 -8.15 0.44
C TRP A 313 -5.97 -8.43 -0.91
N PHE A 314 -5.34 -7.43 -1.54
CA PHE A 314 -4.60 -7.62 -2.79
C PHE A 314 -3.46 -8.64 -2.63
N ARG A 315 -2.64 -8.48 -1.58
CA ARG A 315 -1.53 -9.39 -1.24
C ARG A 315 -1.99 -10.83 -1.09
N ASP A 316 -3.13 -11.05 -0.45
CA ASP A 316 -3.58 -12.38 -0.07
C ASP A 316 -4.41 -13.07 -1.17
N ASN A 317 -5.05 -12.30 -2.08
CA ASN A 317 -6.00 -12.84 -3.06
C ASN A 317 -5.56 -12.69 -4.53
N LEU A 318 -5.05 -11.52 -4.93
CA LEU A 318 -4.69 -11.26 -6.32
C LEU A 318 -3.21 -11.51 -6.61
N PHE A 319 -2.33 -11.14 -5.69
CA PHE A 319 -0.89 -11.34 -5.86
C PHE A 319 -0.47 -12.82 -6.07
N PRO A 320 -1.11 -13.84 -5.44
CA PRO A 320 -0.82 -15.23 -5.75
C PRO A 320 -1.06 -15.62 -7.21
N LEU A 321 -1.97 -14.93 -7.93
CA LEU A 321 -2.20 -15.16 -9.35
C LEU A 321 -0.96 -14.78 -10.17
N ILE A 322 -0.30 -13.67 -9.82
CA ILE A 322 0.95 -13.22 -10.45
C ILE A 322 2.10 -14.19 -10.13
N LYS A 323 2.21 -14.63 -8.87
CA LYS A 323 3.24 -15.59 -8.46
C LYS A 323 3.15 -16.92 -9.21
N ALA A 324 1.96 -17.30 -9.67
CA ALA A 324 1.74 -18.53 -10.42
C ALA A 324 2.19 -18.45 -11.89
N ILE A 325 2.52 -17.27 -12.42
CA ILE A 325 2.93 -17.06 -13.82
C ILE A 325 4.40 -17.50 -13.99
N PRO A 326 4.70 -18.52 -14.82
CA PRO A 326 6.04 -19.11 -14.92
C PRO A 326 6.94 -18.34 -15.91
N ASP A 327 6.90 -17.00 -15.89
CA ASP A 327 7.76 -16.15 -16.72
C ASP A 327 8.93 -15.60 -15.90
N GLY A 328 10.16 -15.73 -16.39
CA GLY A 328 11.35 -15.32 -15.65
C GLY A 328 11.41 -13.83 -15.33
N MET A 329 10.96 -12.97 -16.24
CA MET A 329 10.96 -11.52 -16.04
C MET A 329 9.93 -11.11 -15.00
N VAL A 330 8.74 -11.73 -15.03
CA VAL A 330 7.73 -11.51 -13.98
C VAL A 330 8.24 -11.99 -12.61
N GLN A 331 8.90 -13.15 -12.57
CA GLN A 331 9.39 -13.73 -11.31
C GLN A 331 10.53 -12.91 -10.67
N ASP A 332 11.37 -12.25 -11.48
CA ASP A 332 12.43 -11.38 -11.00
C ASP A 332 11.90 -10.13 -10.26
N GLU A 333 10.69 -9.67 -10.59
CA GLU A 333 10.04 -8.49 -9.96
C GLU A 333 9.29 -8.83 -8.66
N ILE A 334 8.86 -10.08 -8.46
CA ILE A 334 8.06 -10.52 -7.30
C ILE A 334 8.66 -10.09 -5.95
N PRO A 335 9.98 -10.27 -5.67
CA PRO A 335 10.55 -9.84 -4.40
C PRO A 335 10.45 -8.33 -4.17
N GLY A 336 10.49 -7.53 -5.24
CA GLY A 336 10.31 -6.08 -5.18
C GLY A 336 8.88 -5.71 -4.78
N TYR A 337 7.88 -6.37 -5.37
CA TYR A 337 6.48 -6.18 -5.00
C TYR A 337 6.19 -6.63 -3.57
N GLU A 338 6.69 -7.81 -3.16
CA GLU A 338 6.54 -8.31 -1.78
C GLU A 338 7.11 -7.34 -0.76
N LYS A 339 8.30 -6.80 -1.05
CA LYS A 339 8.93 -5.79 -0.21
C LYS A 339 8.10 -4.52 -0.15
N THR A 340 7.65 -4.00 -1.29
CA THR A 340 6.86 -2.76 -1.36
C THR A 340 5.58 -2.88 -0.54
N MET A 341 4.82 -3.97 -0.71
CA MET A 341 3.60 -4.21 0.08
C MET A 341 3.91 -4.38 1.58
N SER A 342 5.01 -5.07 1.92
CA SER A 342 5.40 -5.30 3.32
C SER A 342 5.82 -4.00 4.01
N ASP A 343 6.62 -3.17 3.33
CA ASP A 343 7.07 -1.88 3.83
C ASP A 343 5.87 -0.93 4.01
N PHE A 344 4.95 -0.87 3.03
CA PHE A 344 3.71 -0.09 3.17
C PHE A 344 2.87 -0.54 4.37
N ILE A 345 2.61 -1.85 4.49
CA ILE A 345 1.84 -2.40 5.61
C ILE A 345 2.52 -2.05 6.95
N TYR A 346 3.85 -2.18 7.01
CA TYR A 346 4.65 -1.82 8.17
C TYR A 346 4.48 -0.35 8.54
N ASP A 347 4.67 0.56 7.58
CA ASP A 347 4.62 2.01 7.82
C ASP A 347 3.21 2.45 8.25
N ILE A 348 2.17 1.92 7.61
CA ILE A 348 0.79 2.26 7.95
C ILE A 348 0.40 1.72 9.34
N GLU A 349 0.81 0.51 9.71
CA GLU A 349 0.57 -0.03 11.06
C GLU A 349 1.35 0.70 12.16
N LYS A 350 2.53 1.26 11.82
CA LYS A 350 3.39 1.99 12.73
C LYS A 350 2.87 3.40 13.00
N ASP A 351 2.57 4.15 11.95
CA ASP A 351 2.39 5.61 12.03
C ASP A 351 0.92 6.04 12.18
N ASN A 352 -0.03 5.17 11.85
CA ASN A 352 -1.45 5.53 11.88
C ASN A 352 -2.11 5.13 13.22
N GLU A 353 -2.58 6.12 13.97
CA GLU A 353 -3.30 5.91 15.25
C GLU A 353 -4.48 4.94 15.12
N LYS A 354 -5.16 4.91 13.97
CA LYS A 354 -6.26 3.97 13.69
C LYS A 354 -5.80 2.51 13.84
N TYR A 355 -4.54 2.23 13.52
CA TYR A 355 -3.95 0.90 13.51
C TYR A 355 -2.99 0.65 14.70
N ALA A 356 -2.89 1.60 15.63
CA ALA A 356 -2.05 1.48 16.82
C ALA A 356 -2.39 0.26 17.71
N TYR A 357 -3.57 -0.34 17.53
CA TYR A 357 -4.06 -1.51 18.28
C TYR A 357 -4.55 -2.66 17.39
N THR A 358 -4.15 -2.71 16.11
CA THR A 358 -4.50 -3.82 15.19
C THR A 358 -3.83 -5.13 15.59
N ARG A 359 -4.09 -6.19 14.82
CA ARG A 359 -3.59 -7.56 15.05
C ARG A 359 -2.10 -7.62 15.40
N ARG A 360 -1.24 -6.87 14.70
CA ARG A 360 0.20 -6.81 14.97
C ARG A 360 0.55 -6.04 16.23
N ASN A 361 -0.14 -4.95 16.51
CA ASN A 361 0.05 -4.12 17.70
C ASN A 361 -0.82 -4.56 18.89
N SER A 362 -1.46 -5.73 18.79
CA SER A 362 -2.40 -6.22 19.82
C SER A 362 -1.71 -6.43 21.17
N TRP A 363 -0.41 -6.73 21.17
CA TRP A 363 0.42 -6.82 22.38
C TRP A 363 0.37 -5.54 23.23
N ARG A 364 0.18 -4.36 22.62
CA ARG A 364 0.07 -3.08 23.34
C ARG A 364 -1.14 -3.03 24.27
N THR A 365 -2.12 -3.91 24.09
CA THR A 365 -3.29 -4.05 24.97
C THR A 365 -3.10 -5.05 26.11
N THR A 366 -2.08 -5.91 26.02
CA THR A 366 -1.84 -7.01 26.96
C THR A 366 -0.63 -6.80 27.85
N VAL A 367 0.29 -5.91 27.47
CA VAL A 367 1.49 -5.60 28.25
C VAL A 367 1.18 -4.78 29.52
N PRO A 368 2.02 -4.88 30.58
CA PRO A 368 1.87 -4.09 31.80
C PRO A 368 1.93 -2.58 31.52
N ASP A 369 1.27 -1.76 32.36
CA ASP A 369 1.27 -0.29 32.23
C ASP A 369 2.62 0.31 32.67
N GLY A 370 3.39 0.84 31.71
CA GLY A 370 4.69 1.48 31.93
C GLY A 370 4.63 2.96 32.31
N LYS A 371 3.44 3.53 32.46
CA LYS A 371 3.24 4.97 32.68
C LYS A 371 3.95 5.52 33.93
N GLU A 372 4.09 4.71 34.97
CA GLU A 372 4.84 5.07 36.17
C GLU A 372 6.30 5.42 35.87
N TYR A 373 6.89 4.75 34.89
CA TYR A 373 8.26 4.95 34.42
C TYR A 373 8.36 5.92 33.24
N GLY A 374 7.24 6.53 32.83
CA GLY A 374 7.18 7.39 31.65
C GLY A 374 7.32 6.64 30.33
N ILE A 375 7.18 5.32 30.34
CA ILE A 375 7.29 4.45 29.16
C ILE A 375 5.88 4.21 28.59
N SER A 376 5.71 4.42 27.29
CA SER A 376 4.46 4.14 26.58
C SER A 376 4.65 2.99 25.58
N PRO A 377 3.77 1.96 25.54
CA PRO A 377 3.82 0.90 24.52
C PRO A 377 3.74 1.41 23.07
N LEU A 378 3.26 2.65 22.86
CA LEU A 378 3.19 3.29 21.54
C LEU A 378 4.55 3.78 21.02
N GLU A 379 5.56 3.90 21.89
CA GLU A 379 6.89 4.38 21.53
C GLU A 379 7.84 3.27 21.05
N TYR A 380 7.37 2.01 21.04
CA TYR A 380 8.17 0.83 20.72
C TYR A 380 7.57 0.02 19.57
N ASP A 381 8.44 -0.60 18.76
CA ASP A 381 8.07 -1.33 17.55
C ASP A 381 7.70 -2.80 17.83
N SER A 382 8.01 -3.33 19.03
CA SER A 382 7.68 -4.71 19.44
C SER A 382 7.42 -4.86 20.95
N GLU A 383 6.71 -5.93 21.32
CA GLU A 383 6.50 -6.33 22.73
C GLU A 383 7.83 -6.55 23.44
N GLU A 384 8.79 -7.19 22.77
CA GLU A 384 10.10 -7.52 23.32
C GLU A 384 10.89 -6.26 23.67
N GLU A 385 10.94 -5.29 22.75
CA GLU A 385 11.62 -4.00 22.96
C GLU A 385 10.97 -3.20 24.10
N TYR A 386 9.64 -3.16 24.13
CA TYR A 386 8.90 -2.53 25.23
C TYR A 386 9.20 -3.20 26.58
N MET A 387 9.16 -4.53 26.63
CA MET A 387 9.39 -5.28 27.86
C MET A 387 10.84 -5.19 28.33
N GLU A 388 11.81 -5.09 27.42
CA GLU A 388 13.20 -4.83 27.74
C GLU A 388 13.37 -3.44 28.36
N ALA A 389 12.82 -2.40 27.74
CA ALA A 389 12.87 -1.04 28.28
C ALA A 389 12.17 -0.94 29.64
N LEU A 390 11.01 -1.59 29.80
CA LEU A 390 10.28 -1.63 31.07
C LEU A 390 11.07 -2.36 32.16
N ASN A 391 11.72 -3.48 31.82
CA ASN A 391 12.54 -4.23 32.77
C ASN A 391 13.81 -3.46 33.16
N GLU A 392 14.43 -2.73 32.23
CA GLU A 392 15.61 -1.90 32.50
C GLU A 392 15.26 -0.78 33.49
N GLU A 393 14.17 -0.05 33.26
CA GLU A 393 13.74 0.99 34.21
C GLU A 393 13.31 0.41 35.57
N LYS A 394 12.65 -0.75 35.57
CA LYS A 394 12.15 -1.36 36.80
C LYS A 394 13.24 -2.04 37.63
N TYR A 395 14.22 -2.68 36.98
CA TYR A 395 15.18 -3.58 37.64
C TYR A 395 16.66 -3.26 37.32
N GLY A 396 16.95 -2.26 36.49
CA GLY A 396 18.33 -1.90 36.11
C GLY A 396 19.21 -1.48 37.29
N TRP A 397 18.60 -0.97 38.37
CA TRP A 397 19.30 -0.70 39.63
C TRP A 397 20.00 -1.94 40.21
N ARG A 398 19.54 -3.15 39.90
CA ARG A 398 20.12 -4.42 40.39
C ARG A 398 21.51 -4.70 39.80
N GLU A 399 21.78 -4.27 38.57
CA GLU A 399 23.05 -4.53 37.89
C GLU A 399 24.22 -3.79 38.53
N TRP A 400 23.93 -2.63 39.13
CA TRP A 400 24.94 -1.76 39.74
C TRP A 400 25.21 -2.10 41.21
N GLN A 401 24.48 -3.06 41.80
CA GLN A 401 24.66 -3.44 43.21
C GLN A 401 25.79 -4.46 43.36
N GLU A 402 26.76 -4.14 44.22
CA GLU A 402 27.78 -5.10 44.63
C GLU A 402 27.22 -6.07 45.68
N PRO A 403 27.67 -7.34 45.71
CA PRO A 403 27.26 -8.29 46.73
C PRO A 403 27.58 -7.77 48.14
N ASN A 404 26.58 -7.76 49.02
CA ASN A 404 26.74 -7.36 50.41
C ASN A 404 27.29 -8.51 51.29
N ASP A 405 27.88 -8.16 52.43
CA ASP A 405 28.43 -9.10 53.43
C ASP A 405 27.34 -9.82 54.27
N PHE A 406 26.06 -9.56 53.98
CA PHE A 406 24.90 -10.10 54.69
C PHE A 406 24.26 -11.28 53.94
N GLY A 407 24.59 -11.47 52.66
CA GLY A 407 24.01 -12.52 51.81
C GLY A 407 22.56 -12.23 51.40
N ILE A 408 22.16 -10.96 51.43
CA ILE A 408 20.85 -10.50 50.95
C ILE A 408 20.90 -10.44 49.42
N ASP A 409 20.05 -11.22 48.74
CA ASP A 409 19.98 -11.25 47.28
C ASP A 409 19.16 -10.06 46.76
N VAL A 410 19.71 -9.32 45.81
CA VAL A 410 19.06 -8.16 45.20
C VAL A 410 17.79 -8.54 44.42
N ASN A 411 17.69 -9.79 43.97
CA ASN A 411 16.55 -10.30 43.21
C ASN A 411 15.32 -10.60 44.10
N ASP A 412 15.47 -10.57 45.43
CA ASP A 412 14.37 -10.81 46.37
C ASP A 412 13.48 -9.57 46.58
N PHE A 413 13.82 -8.42 45.99
CA PHE A 413 13.17 -7.12 46.22
C PHE A 413 12.66 -6.49 44.92
N GLU A 414 11.49 -5.86 44.96
CA GLU A 414 10.88 -5.23 43.78
C GLU A 414 11.43 -3.81 43.54
N THR A 415 11.84 -3.10 44.59
CA THR A 415 12.42 -1.75 44.49
C THR A 415 13.78 -1.66 45.18
N GLU A 416 14.60 -0.68 44.73
CA GLU A 416 15.89 -0.38 45.35
C GLU A 416 15.73 0.03 46.84
N GLU A 417 14.65 0.72 47.16
CA GLU A 417 14.35 1.22 48.51
C GLU A 417 14.05 0.07 49.47
N GLU A 418 13.30 -0.94 49.02
CA GLU A 418 13.04 -2.16 49.81
C GLU A 418 14.33 -2.93 50.10
N TYR A 419 15.21 -3.04 49.10
CA TYR A 419 16.52 -3.67 49.24
C TYR A 419 17.39 -2.95 50.29
N TRP A 420 17.54 -1.62 50.19
CA TRP A 420 18.35 -0.86 51.14
C TRP A 420 17.78 -0.88 52.56
N ALA A 421 16.46 -0.88 52.71
CA ALA A 421 15.82 -1.03 54.01
C ALA A 421 16.17 -2.38 54.66
N ALA A 422 16.21 -3.47 53.88
CA ALA A 422 16.59 -4.79 54.38
C ALA A 422 18.09 -4.88 54.74
N VAL A 423 18.96 -4.22 53.96
CA VAL A 423 20.40 -4.13 54.26
C VAL A 423 20.62 -3.36 55.56
N GLU A 424 19.97 -2.20 55.72
CA GLU A 424 20.08 -1.36 56.92
C GLU A 424 19.59 -2.11 58.17
N GLU A 425 18.47 -2.85 58.08
CA GLU A 425 17.95 -3.63 59.21
C GLU A 425 18.92 -4.73 59.68
N GLU A 426 19.54 -5.47 58.76
CA GLU A 426 20.50 -6.52 59.13
C GLU A 426 21.85 -5.94 59.60
N GLU A 427 22.25 -4.77 59.08
CA GLU A 427 23.38 -3.99 59.61
C GLU A 427 23.16 -3.60 61.07
N GLU A 428 22.04 -2.95 61.38
CA GLU A 428 21.69 -2.52 62.74
C GLU A 428 21.67 -3.70 63.71
N LYS A 429 21.10 -4.82 63.28
CA LYS A 429 21.05 -6.04 64.08
C LYS A 429 22.44 -6.59 64.38
N ARG A 430 23.34 -6.66 63.39
CA ARG A 430 24.72 -7.13 63.62
C ARG A 430 25.53 -6.17 64.49
N GLU A 431 25.31 -4.86 64.35
CA GLU A 431 25.90 -3.87 65.26
C GLU A 431 25.40 -4.08 66.70
N GLN A 432 24.09 -4.32 66.86
CA GLN A 432 23.49 -4.60 68.16
C GLN A 432 24.02 -5.91 68.78
N GLU A 433 24.14 -6.98 68.00
CA GLU A 433 24.73 -8.25 68.42
C GLU A 433 26.21 -8.07 68.81
N ARG A 434 26.98 -7.29 68.05
CA ARG A 434 28.37 -6.98 68.37
C ARG A 434 28.46 -6.22 69.69
N PHE A 435 27.64 -5.18 69.87
CA PHE A 435 27.59 -4.40 71.10
C PHE A 435 27.18 -5.25 72.31
N GLU A 436 26.18 -6.13 72.15
CA GLU A 436 25.76 -7.07 73.19
C GLU A 436 26.86 -8.07 73.53
N LYS A 437 27.57 -8.60 72.53
CA LYS A 437 28.71 -9.49 72.74
C LYS A 437 29.86 -8.78 73.47
N GLU A 438 30.14 -7.53 73.14
CA GLU A 438 31.12 -6.70 73.85
C GLU A 438 30.71 -6.47 75.32
N LEU A 439 29.42 -6.22 75.58
CA LEU A 439 28.87 -6.12 76.94
C LEU A 439 29.00 -7.45 77.70
N ILE A 440 28.68 -8.59 77.07
CA ILE A 440 28.81 -9.92 77.68
C ILE A 440 30.28 -10.23 77.99
N GLU A 441 31.20 -9.91 77.10
CA GLU A 441 32.63 -10.13 77.33
C GLU A 441 33.16 -9.24 78.45
N ALA A 442 32.76 -7.97 78.49
CA ALA A 442 33.06 -7.07 79.62
C ALA A 442 32.47 -7.58 80.94
N ALA A 443 31.31 -8.25 80.91
CA ALA A 443 30.68 -8.85 82.09
C ALA A 443 31.41 -10.10 82.61
N LYS A 444 32.26 -10.76 81.80
CA LYS A 444 33.04 -11.93 82.24
C LYS A 444 34.21 -11.56 83.14
N ASP A 445 34.63 -10.30 83.19
CA ASP A 445 35.62 -9.84 84.16
C ASP A 445 35.02 -9.86 85.59
N LYS A 446 35.21 -10.99 86.27
CA LYS A 446 34.80 -11.20 87.66
C LYS A 446 35.77 -10.58 88.67
N LYS A 447 36.79 -9.85 88.22
CA LYS A 447 37.73 -9.20 89.12
C LYS A 447 37.02 -8.05 89.83
N ILE A 448 37.06 -8.09 91.16
CA ILE A 448 36.55 -7.02 92.00
C ILE A 448 37.65 -5.95 92.09
N TYR A 449 37.31 -4.73 91.71
CA TYR A 449 38.20 -3.57 91.79
C TYR A 449 37.76 -2.65 92.92
N THR A 450 38.72 -2.23 93.74
CA THR A 450 38.48 -1.24 94.79
C THR A 450 38.65 0.16 94.21
N TYR A 451 37.57 0.93 94.24
CA TYR A 451 37.53 2.33 93.83
C TYR A 451 37.45 3.23 95.06
N CYS A 452 38.31 4.25 95.08
CA CYS A 452 38.35 5.28 96.09
C CYS A 452 37.98 6.63 95.46
N GLY A 453 36.94 7.28 95.99
CA GLY A 453 36.71 8.69 95.69
C GLY A 453 37.69 9.53 96.51
N VAL A 454 38.61 10.25 95.85
CA VAL A 454 39.63 11.07 96.51
C VAL A 454 39.33 12.55 96.27
N SER A 455 39.17 13.29 97.36
CA SER A 455 39.02 14.75 97.35
C SER A 455 40.40 15.40 97.33
N VAL A 456 40.76 15.98 96.19
CA VAL A 456 42.00 16.73 95.98
C VAL A 456 41.70 18.23 96.04
N PRO A 457 42.55 19.07 96.68
CA PRO A 457 42.26 20.49 96.92
C PRO A 457 41.93 21.34 95.68
N LYS A 458 42.34 20.88 94.49
CA LYS A 458 42.16 21.58 93.20
C LYS A 458 40.97 21.07 92.38
N SER A 459 40.17 20.14 92.88
CA SER A 459 38.95 19.64 92.23
C SER A 459 37.73 19.90 93.12
N PRO A 460 36.63 20.46 92.59
CA PRO A 460 35.41 20.70 93.36
C PRO A 460 34.62 19.41 93.67
N ARG A 461 34.93 18.30 92.99
CA ARG A 461 34.31 16.99 93.23
C ARG A 461 35.38 15.93 93.50
N PRO A 462 35.09 14.93 94.33
CA PRO A 462 35.95 13.76 94.49
C PRO A 462 36.16 13.07 93.14
N LEU A 463 37.41 12.68 92.86
CA LEU A 463 37.75 11.94 91.65
C LEU A 463 37.92 10.45 91.98
N SER A 464 37.51 9.59 91.05
CA SER A 464 37.63 8.14 91.20
C SER A 464 39.05 7.68 90.91
N TYR A 465 39.65 6.99 91.88
CA TYR A 465 40.95 6.32 91.75
C TYR A 465 40.80 4.84 92.10
N ARG A 466 41.67 4.00 91.54
CA ARG A 466 41.75 2.59 91.90
C ARG A 466 42.88 2.33 92.88
N THR A 467 42.72 1.30 93.71
CA THR A 467 43.79 0.85 94.59
C THR A 467 43.75 -0.67 94.74
N ASP A 468 44.93 -1.28 94.88
CA ASP A 468 45.08 -2.67 95.32
C ASP A 468 45.50 -2.75 96.81
N ASP A 469 45.73 -1.60 97.45
CA ASP A 469 46.05 -1.49 98.88
C ASP A 469 44.77 -1.53 99.73
N GLU A 470 44.52 -2.68 100.36
CA GLU A 470 43.38 -2.95 101.23
C GLU A 470 43.42 -2.16 102.55
N THR A 471 44.54 -1.51 102.89
CA THR A 471 44.67 -0.73 104.12
C THR A 471 44.15 0.70 104.01
N ILE A 472 43.75 1.12 102.79
CA ILE A 472 43.20 2.45 102.52
C ILE A 472 41.71 2.49 102.91
N SER A 473 41.39 3.39 103.83
CA SER A 473 40.05 3.62 104.37
C SER A 473 39.61 5.07 104.17
N ILE A 474 38.30 5.32 104.31
CA ILE A 474 37.74 6.68 104.28
C ILE A 474 38.41 7.52 105.36
N GLY A 475 38.90 8.70 104.99
CA GLY A 475 39.64 9.63 105.85
C GLY A 475 41.17 9.57 105.69
N ASP A 476 41.72 8.57 104.99
CA ASP A 476 43.16 8.46 104.76
C ASP A 476 43.68 9.52 103.77
N THR A 477 44.91 9.96 104.02
CA THR A 477 45.66 10.84 103.10
C THR A 477 46.49 10.00 102.14
N VAL A 478 46.28 10.21 100.84
CA VAL A 478 46.89 9.44 99.76
C VAL A 478 47.55 10.37 98.74
N ILE A 479 48.58 9.87 98.05
CA ILE A 479 49.19 10.54 96.91
C ILE A 479 48.61 9.95 95.63
N VAL A 480 48.06 10.81 94.78
CA VAL A 480 47.40 10.43 93.52
C VAL A 480 47.92 11.25 92.34
N PRO A 481 47.95 10.69 91.12
CA PRO A 481 48.26 11.46 89.92
C PRO A 481 47.08 12.37 89.57
N TYR A 482 47.35 13.66 89.37
CA TYR A 482 46.32 14.67 89.10
C TYR A 482 46.66 15.53 87.87
N GLY A 483 45.66 15.74 87.00
CA GLY A 483 45.79 16.50 85.75
C GLY A 483 46.31 15.67 84.56
N ARG A 484 46.57 16.35 83.44
CA ARG A 484 47.03 15.72 82.17
C ARG A 484 48.47 15.24 82.22
N ASP A 485 49.30 15.84 83.09
CA ASP A 485 50.72 15.52 83.27
C ASP A 485 50.98 14.52 84.42
N ASP A 486 49.94 13.92 85.00
CA ASP A 486 50.03 12.95 86.12
C ASP A 486 50.87 13.42 87.32
N ARG A 487 50.80 14.71 87.66
CA ARG A 487 51.56 15.26 88.81
C ARG A 487 51.04 14.69 90.12
N GLU A 488 51.95 14.34 91.01
CA GLU A 488 51.61 13.87 92.36
C GLU A 488 50.87 14.97 93.13
N ALA A 489 49.66 14.66 93.61
CA ALA A 489 48.86 15.52 94.45
C ALA A 489 48.42 14.78 95.72
N GLU A 490 48.41 15.50 96.84
CA GLU A 490 47.88 14.99 98.10
C GLU A 490 46.36 15.16 98.13
N GLY A 491 45.64 14.08 98.41
CA GLY A 491 44.20 14.05 98.50
C GLY A 491 43.70 13.18 99.64
N THR A 492 42.47 13.42 100.08
CA THR A 492 41.82 12.66 101.16
C THR A 492 40.77 11.72 100.59
N VAL A 493 40.79 10.45 101.01
CA VAL A 493 39.79 9.46 100.59
C VAL A 493 38.45 9.77 101.26
N VAL A 494 37.40 10.00 100.46
CA VAL A 494 36.04 10.32 100.95
C VAL A 494 35.02 9.21 100.73
N SER A 495 35.34 8.24 99.87
CA SER A 495 34.52 7.03 99.69
C SER A 495 35.39 5.87 99.23
N VAL A 496 35.03 4.65 99.61
CA VAL A 496 35.65 3.42 99.13
C VAL A 496 34.52 2.46 98.77
N GLY A 497 34.58 1.89 97.58
CA GLY A 497 33.59 0.92 97.09
C GLY A 497 34.25 -0.16 96.25
N GLN A 498 33.68 -1.36 96.30
CA GLN A 498 34.13 -2.50 95.49
C GLN A 498 33.15 -2.72 94.35
N TYR A 499 33.68 -2.80 93.13
CA TYR A 499 32.88 -2.92 91.92
C TYR A 499 33.44 -4.01 91.02
N LEU A 500 32.57 -4.73 90.32
CA LEU A 500 32.99 -5.50 89.15
C LEU A 500 33.36 -4.53 88.01
N GLY A 501 34.20 -4.96 87.07
CA GLY A 501 34.65 -4.12 85.96
C GLY A 501 33.50 -3.46 85.18
N ILE A 502 32.40 -4.19 84.96
CA ILE A 502 31.19 -3.71 84.26
C ILE A 502 30.32 -2.74 85.09
N SER A 503 30.38 -2.81 86.42
CA SER A 503 29.61 -1.95 87.33
C SER A 503 30.45 -0.81 87.92
N ALA A 504 31.71 -0.69 87.49
CA ALA A 504 32.61 0.31 88.00
C ALA A 504 32.14 1.73 87.61
N PRO A 505 32.26 2.74 88.48
CA PRO A 505 31.81 4.11 88.20
C PRO A 505 32.49 4.75 86.98
N TYR A 506 33.66 4.23 86.58
CA TYR A 506 34.41 4.67 85.42
C TYR A 506 35.21 3.47 84.87
N PRO A 507 35.44 3.37 83.54
CA PRO A 507 36.12 2.20 82.95
C PRO A 507 37.46 1.90 83.62
N VAL A 508 37.65 0.63 84.00
CA VAL A 508 38.81 0.13 84.75
C VAL A 508 40.14 0.52 84.10
N GLU A 509 40.26 0.30 82.78
CA GLU A 509 41.42 0.63 81.92
C GLU A 509 41.76 2.13 81.93
N LYS A 510 40.76 3.00 82.10
CA LYS A 510 40.90 4.46 82.02
C LYS A 510 41.01 5.13 83.38
N THR A 511 40.86 4.38 84.48
CA THR A 511 40.90 4.92 85.85
C THR A 511 42.32 4.87 86.42
N LYS A 512 42.82 6.01 86.90
CA LYS A 512 44.18 6.12 87.48
C LYS A 512 44.29 5.42 88.85
N MET A 513 45.48 4.94 89.19
CA MET A 513 45.77 4.26 90.46
C MET A 513 46.26 5.23 91.52
N ILE A 514 45.95 4.96 92.79
CA ILE A 514 46.59 5.60 93.94
C ILE A 514 48.07 5.17 93.98
N ILE A 515 48.98 6.13 94.15
CA ILE A 515 50.44 5.86 94.13
C ILE A 515 50.89 5.25 95.46
N ARG A 516 50.49 5.87 96.58
CA ARG A 516 50.75 5.36 97.94
C ARG A 516 49.89 6.07 98.98
N LYS A 517 49.64 5.36 100.09
CA LYS A 517 49.17 5.95 101.36
C LYS A 517 50.33 6.69 102.03
N LYS A 518 50.04 7.83 102.64
CA LYS A 518 51.03 8.70 103.29
C LYS A 518 51.26 8.31 104.75
#